data_AF-A0A526ZSC4-F1
#
_entry.id   AF-A0A526ZSC4-F1
#
_cell.length_a   1.000
_cell.length_b   1.000
_cell.length_c   1.000
_cell.angle_alpha   90.00
_cell.angle_beta   90.00
_cell.angle_gamma   90.00
#
_symmetry.space_group_name_H-M   'P 1'
#
loop_
_entity.id
_entity.type
_entity.pdbx_description
1 polymer ?
#
loop_
_entity_poly.entity_id
_entity_poly.type
_entity_poly.pdbx_seq_one_letter_code
_entity_poly.pdbx_strand_id
1 'polypeptide(L)'
;GMEVGAKSTVTVPADAAYGPHRPEAVMTVDRARVPDNINVDIGTRLQARTPEGRPMQVTVVGVDDASVKLDGNHPLAGKDLVFDVELVEIVQAA
;
A
#
# COMPACT_ATOMS: atom_id res chain seq x y z
N GLY A 1 -20.85 1.13 -22.96
CA GLY A 1 -20.21 0.31 -21.93
C GLY A 1 -19.58 -0.91 -22.58
N MET A 2 -18.86 -1.72 -21.82
CA MET A 2 -18.40 -3.03 -22.31
C MET A 2 -19.57 -4.01 -22.42
N GLU A 3 -19.45 -4.99 -23.32
CA GLU A 3 -20.38 -6.13 -23.42
C GLU A 3 -19.88 -7.30 -22.58
N VAL A 4 -20.79 -8.15 -22.09
CA VAL A 4 -20.41 -9.35 -21.31
C VAL A 4 -19.53 -10.26 -22.16
N GLY A 5 -18.40 -10.70 -21.60
CA GLY A 5 -17.34 -11.44 -22.28
C GLY A 5 -16.29 -10.58 -22.98
N ALA A 6 -16.49 -9.26 -23.09
CA ALA A 6 -15.50 -8.37 -23.68
C ALA A 6 -14.26 -8.24 -22.79
N LYS A 7 -13.08 -8.21 -23.42
CA LYS A 7 -11.80 -7.96 -22.77
C LYS A 7 -11.27 -6.60 -23.18
N SER A 8 -10.65 -5.90 -22.24
CA SER A 8 -10.00 -4.62 -22.50
C SER A 8 -8.80 -4.45 -21.58
N THR A 9 -7.78 -3.75 -22.07
CA THR A 9 -6.70 -3.24 -21.24
C THR A 9 -7.05 -1.81 -20.84
N VAL A 10 -6.97 -1.49 -19.55
CA VAL A 10 -7.26 -0.17 -19.00
C VAL A 10 -6.07 0.31 -18.20
N THR A 11 -5.61 1.53 -18.50
CA THR A 11 -4.59 2.21 -17.70
C THR A 11 -5.27 3.18 -16.74
N VAL A 12 -5.00 3.01 -15.45
CA VAL A 12 -5.47 3.88 -14.37
C VAL A 12 -4.27 4.65 -13.84
N PRO A 13 -4.20 5.98 -14.05
CA PRO A 13 -3.14 6.81 -13.48
C PRO A 13 -3.09 6.73 -11.95
N ALA A 14 -1.92 6.94 -11.36
CA ALA A 14 -1.71 6.79 -9.91
C ALA A 14 -2.69 7.62 -9.06
N ASP A 15 -3.01 8.84 -9.48
CA ASP A 15 -3.94 9.75 -8.80
C ASP A 15 -5.40 9.25 -8.78
N ALA A 16 -5.80 8.47 -9.78
CA ALA A 16 -7.08 7.79 -9.89
C ALA A 16 -7.07 6.34 -9.36
N ALA A 17 -5.89 5.81 -8.99
CA ALA A 17 -5.71 4.48 -8.42
C ALA A 17 -5.55 4.54 -6.89
N TYR A 18 -4.34 4.34 -6.38
CA TYR A 18 -4.03 4.37 -4.94
C TYR A 18 -3.51 5.72 -4.45
N GLY A 19 -3.59 6.75 -5.28
CA GLY A 19 -3.10 8.09 -5.01
C GLY A 19 -1.58 8.21 -5.15
N PRO A 20 -1.05 9.44 -4.98
CA PRO A 20 0.39 9.67 -4.97
C PRO A 20 1.04 9.03 -3.74
N HIS A 21 2.31 8.65 -3.88
CA HIS A 21 3.13 8.33 -2.72
C HIS A 21 3.36 9.59 -1.90
N ARG A 22 3.12 9.49 -0.59
CA ARG A 22 3.16 10.59 0.38
C ARG A 22 4.42 10.45 1.24
N PRO A 23 5.44 11.31 1.06
CA PRO A 23 6.63 11.29 1.89
C PRO A 23 6.33 11.45 3.38
N GLU A 24 5.28 12.20 3.72
CA GLU A 24 4.81 12.41 5.09
C GLU A 24 4.21 11.16 5.76
N ALA A 25 3.85 10.14 4.96
CA ALA A 25 3.40 8.85 5.47
C ALA A 25 4.56 7.89 5.76
N VAL A 26 5.81 8.30 5.51
CA VAL A 26 7.01 7.58 5.94
C VAL A 26 7.43 8.10 7.31
N MET A 27 7.38 7.22 8.31
CA MET A 27 7.75 7.52 9.69
C MET A 27 9.08 6.87 10.05
N THR A 28 9.91 7.59 10.80
CA THR A 28 11.14 7.03 11.38
C THR A 28 10.89 6.72 12.85
N VAL A 29 11.18 5.49 13.25
CA VAL A 29 11.11 5.05 14.63
C VAL A 29 12.49 4.63 15.10
N ASP A 30 12.78 4.89 16.38
CA ASP A 30 14.00 4.41 17.03
C ASP A 30 14.00 2.87 17.04
N ARG A 31 15.11 2.26 16.60
CA ARG A 31 15.25 0.79 16.58
C ARG A 31 15.07 0.19 17.98
N ALA A 32 15.45 0.91 19.03
CA ALA A 32 15.28 0.48 20.42
C ALA A 32 13.80 0.38 20.86
N ARG A 33 12.88 1.04 20.15
CA ARG A 33 11.44 0.95 20.39
C ARG A 33 10.77 -0.23 19.68
N VAL A 34 11.48 -0.85 18.75
CA VAL A 34 11.01 -2.05 18.04
C VAL A 34 11.45 -3.28 18.83
N PRO A 35 10.52 -4.13 19.29
CA PRO A 35 10.88 -5.38 19.95
C PRO A 35 11.82 -6.25 19.10
N ASP A 36 12.84 -6.84 19.72
CA ASP A 36 13.88 -7.61 18.99
C ASP A 36 13.38 -8.90 18.36
N ASN A 37 12.19 -9.35 18.73
CA ASN A 37 11.53 -10.50 18.11
C ASN A 37 10.78 -10.13 16.80
N ILE A 38 10.75 -8.86 16.41
CA ILE A 38 10.13 -8.41 15.16
C ILE A 38 11.19 -8.38 14.06
N ASN A 39 10.89 -9.04 12.93
CA ASN A 39 11.70 -8.91 11.74
C ASN A 39 11.55 -7.50 11.14
N VAL A 40 12.67 -6.81 10.93
CA VAL A 40 12.73 -5.48 10.32
C VAL A 40 13.36 -5.51 8.92
N ASP A 41 13.48 -6.67 8.28
CA ASP A 41 14.00 -6.75 6.90
C ASP A 41 13.24 -5.80 5.97
N ILE A 42 13.96 -5.15 5.06
CA ILE A 42 13.36 -4.26 4.06
C ILE A 42 12.30 -5.02 3.27
N GLY A 43 11.11 -4.43 3.15
CA GLY A 43 9.93 -5.04 2.53
C GLY A 43 9.01 -5.79 3.49
N THR A 44 9.43 -6.02 4.75
CA THR A 44 8.57 -6.64 5.76
C THR A 44 7.36 -5.76 6.05
N ARG A 45 6.17 -6.37 6.06
CA ARG A 45 4.93 -5.68 6.45
C ARG A 45 4.65 -5.90 7.92
N LEU A 46 4.44 -4.81 8.64
CA LEU A 46 4.16 -4.79 10.06
C LEU A 46 2.79 -4.16 10.32
N GLN A 47 2.16 -4.57 11.42
CA GLN A 47 0.95 -3.93 11.91
C GLN A 47 1.32 -2.95 13.02
N ALA A 48 1.22 -1.65 12.73
CA ALA A 48 1.41 -0.58 13.69
C ALA A 48 0.06 -0.05 14.20
N ARG A 49 0.10 0.85 15.18
CA ARG A 49 -1.10 1.56 15.68
C ARG A 49 -0.95 3.06 15.41
N THR A 50 -2.01 3.69 14.93
CA THR A 50 -2.09 5.15 14.80
C THR A 50 -2.07 5.81 16.18
N PRO A 51 -1.83 7.13 16.28
CA PRO A 51 -2.02 7.88 17.52
C PRO A 51 -3.45 7.75 18.09
N GLU A 52 -4.48 7.54 17.26
CA GLU A 52 -5.84 7.24 17.73
C GLU A 52 -6.08 5.76 18.09
N GLY A 53 -5.02 4.94 18.10
CA GLY A 53 -5.07 3.53 18.50
C GLY A 53 -5.59 2.57 17.43
N ARG A 54 -5.87 3.04 16.21
CA ARG A 54 -6.36 2.20 15.10
C ARG A 54 -5.21 1.40 14.50
N PRO A 55 -5.43 0.13 14.13
CA PRO A 55 -4.40 -0.63 13.43
C PRO A 55 -4.14 -0.05 12.04
N MET A 56 -2.87 0.07 11.66
CA MET A 56 -2.41 0.43 10.32
C MET A 56 -1.37 -0.58 9.85
N GLN A 57 -1.35 -0.87 8.55
CA GLN A 57 -0.26 -1.64 7.95
C GLN A 57 0.83 -0.68 7.49
N VAL A 58 2.08 -1.03 7.80
CA VAL A 58 3.26 -0.29 7.36
C VAL A 58 4.28 -1.25 6.77
N THR A 59 5.13 -0.76 5.88
CA THR A 59 6.20 -1.55 5.25
C THR A 59 7.55 -1.00 5.68
N VAL A 60 8.50 -1.87 6.06
CA VAL A 60 9.86 -1.41 6.34
C VAL A 60 10.54 -1.01 5.02
N VAL A 61 10.97 0.24 4.93
CA VAL A 61 11.63 0.80 3.74
C VAL A 61 13.08 1.19 3.97
N GLY A 62 13.55 1.11 5.22
CA GLY A 62 14.95 1.35 5.56
C GLY A 62 15.25 0.93 7.00
N VAL A 63 16.48 0.46 7.23
CA VAL A 63 16.98 0.07 8.54
C VAL A 63 18.43 0.53 8.64
N ASP A 64 18.72 1.23 9.73
CA ASP A 64 20.06 1.62 10.16
C ASP A 64 20.26 1.17 11.62
N ASP A 65 21.50 1.23 12.14
CA ASP A 65 21.82 0.77 13.50
C ASP A 65 20.97 1.42 14.60
N ALA A 66 20.54 2.68 14.39
CA ALA A 66 19.77 3.46 15.36
C ALA A 66 18.28 3.60 15.01
N SER A 67 17.85 3.31 13.78
CA SER A 67 16.50 3.67 13.33
C SER A 67 15.91 2.73 12.28
N VAL A 68 14.58 2.65 12.26
CA VAL A 68 13.81 1.91 11.26
C VAL A 68 12.84 2.89 10.59
N LYS A 69 12.81 2.88 9.26
CA LYS A 69 11.87 3.66 8.45
C LYS A 69 10.69 2.78 8.04
N LEU A 70 9.50 3.22 8.39
CA LEU A 70 8.25 2.53 8.13
C LEU A 70 7.39 3.40 7.19
N ASP A 71 6.93 2.81 6.11
CA ASP A 71 6.10 3.47 5.10
C ASP A 71 4.63 3.02 5.26
N GLY A 72 3.75 3.98 5.55
CA GLY A 72 2.30 3.78 5.64
C GLY A 72 1.56 3.96 4.32
N ASN A 73 2.26 4.24 3.21
CA ASN A 73 1.63 4.32 1.89
C ASN A 73 1.08 2.96 1.45
N HIS A 74 0.04 3.00 0.60
CA HIS A 74 -0.40 1.80 -0.09
C HIS A 74 0.77 1.25 -0.95
N PRO A 75 0.99 -0.08 -1.05
CA PRO A 75 2.11 -0.66 -1.82
C PRO A 75 2.18 -0.27 -3.30
N LEU A 76 1.06 0.22 -3.84
CA LEU A 76 0.87 0.66 -5.22
C LEU A 76 0.70 2.18 -5.36
N ALA A 77 0.86 2.95 -4.28
CA ALA A 77 0.80 4.41 -4.33
C ALA A 77 1.92 4.96 -5.23
N GLY A 78 1.60 6.00 -6.01
CA GLY A 78 2.50 6.64 -6.96
C GLY A 78 2.76 5.82 -8.24
N LYS A 79 2.07 4.71 -8.45
CA LYS A 79 2.21 3.87 -9.65
C LYS A 79 0.97 3.94 -10.52
N ASP A 80 1.18 4.16 -11.81
CA ASP A 80 0.14 3.94 -12.82
C ASP A 80 -0.10 2.43 -12.94
N LEU A 81 -1.37 2.03 -12.98
CA LEU A 81 -1.76 0.64 -13.01
C LEU A 81 -2.34 0.28 -14.37
N VAL A 82 -1.87 -0.80 -14.95
CA VAL A 82 -2.40 -1.36 -16.19
C VAL A 82 -3.13 -2.66 -15.83
N PHE A 83 -4.42 -2.71 -16.12
CA PHE A 83 -5.26 -3.87 -15.85
C PHE A 83 -5.76 -4.47 -17.16
N ASP A 84 -5.63 -5.78 -17.30
CA ASP A 84 -6.40 -6.55 -18.27
C ASP A 84 -7.70 -6.99 -17.60
N VAL A 85 -8.82 -6.46 -18.07
CA VAL A 85 -10.14 -6.71 -17.49
C VAL A 85 -11.01 -7.48 -18.47
N GLU A 86 -11.84 -8.37 -17.93
CA GLU A 86 -12.89 -9.09 -18.65
C GLU A 86 -14.23 -8.82 -17.96
N LEU A 87 -15.23 -8.38 -18.73
CA LEU A 87 -16.57 -8.17 -18.17
C LEU A 87 -17.28 -9.52 -18.03
N VAL A 88 -17.26 -10.10 -16.84
CA VAL A 88 -17.82 -11.45 -16.60
C VAL A 88 -19.34 -11.44 -16.58
N GLU A 89 -19.96 -10.47 -15.92
CA GLU A 89 -21.42 -10.36 -15.80
C GLU A 89 -21.84 -8.94 -15.44
N ILE A 90 -23.11 -8.61 -15.68
CA ILE A 90 -23.75 -7.36 -15.23
C ILE A 90 -24.88 -7.75 -14.29
N VAL A 91 -24.75 -7.41 -13.01
CA VAL A 91 -25.77 -7.64 -11.98
C VAL A 91 -26.63 -6.39 -11.77
N GLN A 92 -27.90 -6.55 -11.40
CA GLN A 92 -28.73 -5.42 -11.00
C GLN A 92 -28.22 -4.83 -9.68
N ALA A 93 -28.16 -3.50 -9.62
CA ALA A 93 -27.93 -2.80 -8.37
C ALA A 93 -29.10 -3.06 -7.40
N ALA A 94 -28.76 -3.27 -6.13
CA ALA A 94 -29.72 -3.50 -5.06
C ALA A 94 -30.54 -2.24 -4.72
#